data_AF-A0A3D5VB70-F1
#
_entry.id   AF-A0A3D5VB70-F1
#
_cell.length_a   1.000
_cell.length_b   1.000
_cell.length_c   1.000
_cell.angle_alpha   90.00
_cell.angle_beta   90.00
_cell.angle_gamma   90.00
#
_symmetry.space_group_name_H-M   'P 1'
#
loop_
_entity.id
_entity.type
_entity.pdbx_description
1 polymer ?
#
loop_
_entity_poly.entity_id
_entity_poly.type
_entity_poly.pdbx_seq_one_letter_code
_entity_poly.pdbx_strand_id
1 'polypeptide(L)'
;MSSVTNEFISKRAASLILEIAGGELAKGALDSYPNPLPLNIVKLRPSRVHKLLTIEISSEQIKQYLEALGLKQVDSNEEELAFQIPSFRQDLTREIDLIEEIIRLHGYNNVQTFQKPQNITDTHRFYARRRVQDAAVNNGFSEIINWSFGDPDDLDKLQLAPEDPRRKTVKIKNPLGPSFSIMRSSLIPQLLKTALYNIHHGQEDLKLFELNKVFSVRRGQKLANEELQFSGLMCGLAQPNIWHTKTRQVDFYDAKGVAEDILQILHITNVSWLPSEEPFYQPGQAAKIAYKKLIIGNVGKMDAKIAATFNLEKPLYLIDINLEKILREIKTKLPQFQPIPKFPTVQRDISLLIPAKYNWSKVKKAIFQINPKIIKNINIFDEYKGKNVEKGWRSISFSLQLSSSTKTLTDDYINNLIQKIIDTLKNRFSIQMR
;
A
#
# COMPACT_ATOMS: atom_id res chain seq x y z
N MET A 1 8.08 -51.26 5.97
CA MET A 1 7.74 -52.01 7.20
C MET A 1 8.86 -53.02 7.43
N SER A 2 9.31 -53.22 8.66
CA SER A 2 10.23 -54.31 8.97
C SER A 2 9.51 -55.65 8.73
N SER A 3 10.22 -56.63 8.17
CA SER A 3 9.70 -58.00 7.96
C SER A 3 9.04 -58.57 9.22
N VAL A 4 9.61 -58.26 10.38
CA VAL A 4 9.12 -58.64 11.72
C VAL A 4 7.69 -58.16 12.00
N THR A 5 7.30 -56.98 11.53
CA THR A 5 5.94 -56.43 11.78
C THR A 5 4.91 -57.10 10.89
N ASN A 6 5.25 -57.35 9.62
CA ASN A 6 4.35 -58.01 8.66
C ASN A 6 4.08 -59.46 9.05
N GLU A 7 5.13 -60.18 9.47
CA GLU A 7 5.00 -61.54 9.96
C GLU A 7 4.13 -61.62 11.22
N PHE A 8 4.33 -60.70 12.16
CA PHE A 8 3.51 -60.61 13.38
C PHE A 8 2.04 -60.35 13.06
N ILE A 9 1.74 -59.37 12.20
CA ILE A 9 0.36 -59.05 11.80
C ILE A 9 -0.28 -60.23 11.08
N SER A 10 0.45 -60.88 10.17
CA SER A 10 -0.04 -62.05 9.42
C SER A 10 -0.39 -63.21 10.36
N LYS A 11 0.50 -63.55 11.31
CA LYS A 11 0.26 -64.58 12.33
C LYS A 11 -0.91 -64.21 13.25
N ARG A 12 -1.03 -62.94 13.65
CA ARG A 12 -2.14 -62.48 14.48
C ARG A 12 -3.47 -62.55 13.74
N ALA A 13 -3.51 -62.15 12.46
CA ALA A 13 -4.69 -62.26 11.62
C ALA A 13 -5.11 -63.72 11.43
N ALA A 14 -4.16 -64.61 11.12
CA ALA A 14 -4.43 -66.04 11.00
C ALA A 14 -4.97 -66.64 12.31
N SER A 15 -4.38 -66.29 13.46
CA SER A 15 -4.88 -66.71 14.78
C SER A 15 -6.31 -66.26 15.03
N LEU A 16 -6.67 -65.03 14.68
CA LEU A 16 -8.03 -64.51 14.86
C LEU A 16 -9.03 -65.19 13.92
N ILE A 17 -8.64 -65.51 12.69
CA ILE A 17 -9.49 -66.25 11.74
C ILE A 17 -9.81 -67.65 12.29
N LEU A 18 -8.81 -68.37 12.80
CA LEU A 18 -9.00 -69.70 13.39
C LEU A 18 -9.93 -69.66 14.62
N GLU A 19 -9.78 -68.62 15.46
CA GLU A 19 -10.59 -68.44 16.66
C GLU A 19 -12.06 -68.14 16.34
N ILE A 20 -12.32 -67.31 15.32
CA ILE A 20 -13.67 -66.81 15.01
C ILE A 20 -14.41 -67.70 14.02
N ALA A 21 -13.73 -68.19 12.97
CA ALA A 21 -14.34 -68.87 11.84
C ALA A 21 -13.89 -70.34 11.69
N GLY A 22 -12.93 -70.80 12.50
CA GLY A 22 -12.35 -72.14 12.39
C GLY A 22 -11.40 -72.31 11.19
N GLY A 23 -11.17 -73.57 10.78
CA GLY A 23 -10.27 -73.94 9.69
C GLY A 23 -8.93 -74.52 10.17
N GLU A 24 -8.04 -74.82 9.21
CA GLU A 24 -6.71 -75.37 9.47
C GLU A 24 -5.62 -74.46 8.90
N LEU A 25 -4.59 -74.18 9.70
CA LEU A 25 -3.45 -73.36 9.27
C LEU A 25 -2.47 -74.21 8.46
N ALA A 26 -2.20 -73.80 7.22
CA ALA A 26 -1.15 -74.39 6.41
C ALA A 26 0.23 -74.23 7.07
N LYS A 27 1.10 -75.25 6.96
CA LYS A 27 2.44 -75.21 7.54
C LYS A 27 3.36 -74.31 6.72
N GLY A 28 4.06 -73.41 7.41
CA GLY A 28 5.06 -72.50 6.83
C GLY A 28 4.53 -71.08 6.62
N ALA A 29 5.42 -70.19 6.16
CA ALA A 29 5.09 -68.83 5.78
C ALA A 29 5.84 -68.47 4.50
N LEU A 30 5.19 -67.73 3.60
CA LEU A 30 5.81 -67.16 2.40
C LEU A 30 5.98 -65.66 2.63
N ASP A 31 7.22 -65.19 2.74
CA ASP A 31 7.57 -63.76 2.79
C ASP A 31 8.46 -63.41 1.59
N SER A 32 7.90 -62.70 0.62
CA SER A 32 8.63 -62.26 -0.57
C SER A 32 9.09 -60.81 -0.39
N TYR A 33 10.35 -60.63 0.03
CA TYR A 33 10.95 -59.32 0.28
C TYR A 33 12.25 -59.13 -0.53
N PRO A 34 12.15 -59.01 -1.87
CA PRO A 34 13.32 -59.05 -2.76
C PRO A 34 14.26 -57.85 -2.64
N ASN A 35 13.76 -56.69 -2.19
CA ASN A 35 14.55 -55.47 -2.04
C ASN A 35 14.40 -54.93 -0.61
N PRO A 36 15.19 -55.44 0.35
CA PRO A 36 15.12 -54.98 1.72
C PRO A 36 15.57 -53.52 1.85
N LEU A 37 14.74 -52.69 2.45
CA LEU A 37 15.11 -51.31 2.76
C LEU A 37 16.28 -51.29 3.77
N PRO A 38 17.30 -50.44 3.54
CA PRO A 38 18.40 -50.30 4.48
C PRO A 38 17.91 -49.69 5.79
N LEU A 39 18.64 -49.98 6.87
CA LEU A 39 18.38 -49.36 8.17
C LEU A 39 18.62 -47.85 8.07
N ASN A 40 17.58 -47.07 8.34
CA ASN A 40 17.70 -45.62 8.41
C ASN A 40 18.35 -45.25 9.75
N ILE A 41 19.55 -44.68 9.70
CA ILE A 41 20.29 -44.25 10.89
C ILE A 41 20.38 -42.73 10.84
N VAL A 42 19.89 -42.09 11.90
CA VAL A 42 19.96 -40.64 12.06
C VAL A 42 20.88 -40.32 13.23
N LYS A 43 21.81 -39.41 12.98
CA LYS A 43 22.79 -38.93 13.95
C LYS A 43 22.26 -37.66 14.62
N LEU A 44 22.56 -37.52 15.92
CA LEU A 44 22.16 -36.42 16.77
C LEU A 44 23.33 -35.95 17.62
N ARG A 45 23.62 -34.65 17.58
CA ARG A 45 24.60 -34.03 18.48
C ARG A 45 23.89 -33.40 19.68
N PRO A 46 24.18 -33.80 20.93
CA PRO A 46 23.61 -33.15 22.11
C PRO A 46 23.87 -31.64 22.13
N SER A 47 25.06 -31.19 21.70
CA SER A 47 25.39 -29.75 21.57
C SER A 47 24.44 -29.00 20.63
N ARG A 48 23.91 -29.65 19.60
CA ARG A 48 22.93 -29.08 18.67
C ARG A 48 21.55 -28.95 19.30
N VAL A 49 21.15 -29.91 20.14
CA VAL A 49 19.93 -29.87 20.96
C VAL A 49 19.94 -28.63 21.84
N HIS A 50 21.01 -28.45 22.63
CA HIS A 50 21.18 -27.28 23.50
C HIS A 50 21.18 -25.97 22.71
N LYS A 51 21.90 -25.91 21.59
CA LYS A 51 21.98 -24.70 20.76
C LYS A 51 20.64 -24.28 20.16
N LEU A 52 19.78 -25.25 19.80
CA LEU A 52 18.49 -24.97 19.18
C LEU A 52 17.37 -24.75 20.19
N LEU A 53 17.29 -25.60 21.22
CA LEU A 53 16.23 -25.54 22.22
C LEU A 53 16.54 -24.56 23.35
N THR A 54 17.81 -24.14 23.50
CA THR A 54 18.28 -23.23 24.57
C THR A 54 17.93 -23.71 25.99
N ILE A 55 17.80 -25.03 26.15
CA ILE A 55 17.54 -25.72 27.42
C ILE A 55 18.64 -26.76 27.65
N GLU A 56 18.93 -27.01 28.93
CA GLU A 56 19.85 -28.06 29.33
C GLU A 56 19.07 -29.38 29.50
N ILE A 57 19.25 -30.30 28.55
CA ILE A 57 18.77 -31.69 28.64
C ILE A 57 20.00 -32.59 28.64
N SER A 58 20.12 -33.47 29.64
CA SER A 58 21.28 -34.37 29.69
C SER A 58 21.25 -35.40 28.55
N SER A 59 22.43 -35.91 28.16
CA SER A 59 22.53 -36.96 27.14
C SER A 59 21.75 -38.22 27.50
N GLU A 60 21.65 -38.56 28.79
CA GLU A 60 20.85 -39.68 29.29
C GLU A 60 19.35 -39.43 29.10
N GLN A 61 18.87 -38.23 29.39
CA GLN A 61 17.47 -37.87 29.15
C GLN A 61 17.12 -37.87 27.66
N ILE A 62 18.04 -37.37 26.81
CA ILE A 62 17.89 -37.44 25.35
C ILE A 62 17.72 -38.88 24.89
N LYS A 63 18.57 -39.80 25.37
CA LYS A 63 18.48 -41.24 25.04
C LYS A 63 17.16 -41.82 25.52
N GLN A 64 16.77 -41.57 26.77
CA GLN A 64 15.50 -42.05 27.33
C GLN A 64 14.29 -41.61 26.49
N TYR A 65 14.23 -40.35 26.07
CA TYR A 65 13.15 -39.85 25.23
C TYR A 65 13.08 -40.58 23.88
N LEU A 66 14.21 -40.71 23.18
CA LEU A 66 14.23 -41.32 21.86
C LEU A 66 13.99 -42.84 21.91
N GLU A 67 14.51 -43.52 22.93
CA GLU A 67 14.27 -44.95 23.16
C GLU A 67 12.80 -45.24 23.52
N ALA A 68 12.17 -44.38 24.33
CA ALA A 68 10.74 -44.48 24.65
C ALA A 68 9.84 -44.38 23.39
N LEU A 69 10.34 -43.77 22.32
CA LEU A 69 9.66 -43.65 21.02
C LEU A 69 9.95 -44.85 20.08
N GLY A 70 10.68 -45.85 20.57
CA GLY A 70 11.03 -47.05 19.82
C GLY A 70 12.23 -46.87 18.89
N LEU A 71 13.01 -45.81 19.04
CA LEU A 71 14.29 -45.67 18.33
C LEU A 71 15.33 -46.51 19.06
N LYS A 72 16.15 -47.22 18.30
CA LYS A 72 17.22 -48.05 18.87
C LYS A 72 18.54 -47.32 18.75
N GLN A 73 19.21 -47.06 19.88
CA GLN A 73 20.56 -46.53 19.83
C GLN A 73 21.50 -47.58 19.19
N VAL A 74 22.23 -47.17 18.14
CA VAL A 74 23.19 -48.03 17.42
C VAL A 74 24.64 -47.61 17.64
N ASP A 75 24.88 -46.35 18.01
CA ASP A 75 26.21 -45.85 18.36
C ASP A 75 26.10 -44.68 19.36
N SER A 76 27.15 -44.49 20.17
CA SER A 76 27.27 -43.42 21.17
C SER A 76 28.73 -43.03 21.37
N ASN A 77 29.03 -41.74 21.22
CA ASN A 77 30.24 -41.13 21.78
C ASN A 77 29.89 -39.81 22.50
N GLU A 78 30.88 -39.08 23.00
CA GLU A 78 30.68 -37.84 23.75
C GLU A 78 30.08 -36.70 22.89
N GLU A 79 30.31 -36.71 21.57
CA GLU A 79 29.89 -35.63 20.66
C GLU A 79 28.61 -35.96 19.86
N GLU A 80 28.33 -37.24 19.63
CA GLU A 80 27.30 -37.71 18.70
C GLU A 80 26.63 -39.02 19.19
N LEU A 81 25.31 -39.07 19.03
CA LEU A 81 24.46 -40.23 19.25
C LEU A 81 23.88 -40.68 17.91
N ALA A 82 23.83 -41.98 17.63
CA ALA A 82 23.21 -42.51 16.43
C ALA A 82 22.03 -43.43 16.77
N PHE A 83 20.89 -43.17 16.14
CA PHE A 83 19.66 -43.93 16.35
C PHE A 83 19.18 -44.57 15.04
N GLN A 84 18.92 -45.87 15.11
CA GLN A 84 18.17 -46.58 14.09
C GLN A 84 16.69 -46.22 14.21
N ILE A 85 16.15 -45.69 13.13
CA ILE A 85 14.77 -45.25 13.04
C ILE A 85 13.87 -46.46 12.76
N PRO A 86 12.80 -46.67 13.53
CA PRO A 86 11.89 -47.78 13.30
C PRO A 86 11.10 -47.56 12.00
N SER A 87 10.75 -48.65 11.33
CA SER A 87 10.14 -48.60 9.99
C SER A 87 8.77 -47.90 9.92
N PHE A 88 8.12 -47.66 11.06
CA PHE A 88 6.85 -46.94 11.17
C PHE A 88 7.02 -45.41 11.36
N ARG A 89 8.26 -44.93 11.61
CA ARG A 89 8.61 -43.51 11.74
C ARG A 89 9.34 -42.99 10.51
N GLN A 90 8.65 -42.94 9.37
CA GLN A 90 9.25 -42.46 8.10
C GLN A 90 9.49 -40.95 8.07
N ASP A 91 8.89 -40.23 9.02
CA ASP A 91 9.05 -38.79 9.26
C ASP A 91 10.44 -38.44 9.83
N LEU A 92 11.08 -39.36 10.55
CA LEU A 92 12.38 -39.13 11.20
C LEU A 92 13.53 -39.39 10.23
N THR A 93 13.95 -38.34 9.52
CA THR A 93 14.96 -38.44 8.45
C THR A 93 16.24 -37.64 8.72
N ARG A 94 16.17 -36.65 9.63
CA ARG A 94 17.24 -35.70 9.90
C ARG A 94 17.39 -35.49 11.40
N GLU A 95 18.57 -35.00 11.80
CA GLU A 95 18.88 -34.60 13.18
C GLU A 95 17.77 -33.72 13.80
N ILE A 96 17.23 -32.75 13.04
CA ILE A 96 16.21 -31.82 13.53
C ILE A 96 14.89 -32.52 13.88
N ASP A 97 14.56 -33.61 13.21
CA ASP A 97 13.33 -34.36 13.46
C ASP A 97 13.45 -35.09 14.81
N LEU A 98 14.66 -35.56 15.19
CA LEU A 98 14.92 -36.09 16.53
C LEU A 98 14.88 -35.02 17.62
N ILE A 99 15.36 -33.81 17.30
CA ILE A 99 15.30 -32.66 18.23
C ILE A 99 13.85 -32.26 18.49
N GLU A 100 12.98 -32.32 17.47
CA GLU A 100 11.53 -32.10 17.61
C GLU A 100 10.90 -33.12 18.57
N GLU A 101 11.23 -34.40 18.44
CA GLU A 101 10.73 -35.45 19.34
C GLU A 101 11.21 -35.27 20.79
N ILE A 102 12.45 -34.84 20.97
CA ILE A 102 13.01 -34.51 22.29
C ILE A 102 12.21 -33.38 22.93
N ILE A 103 11.96 -32.27 22.22
CA ILE A 103 11.20 -31.17 22.81
C ILE A 103 9.73 -31.51 23.00
N ARG A 104 9.15 -32.36 22.13
CA ARG A 104 7.77 -32.84 22.25
C ARG A 104 7.55 -33.63 23.54
N LEU A 105 8.51 -34.49 23.91
CA LEU A 105 8.46 -35.26 25.16
C LEU A 105 8.89 -34.44 26.38
N HIS A 106 9.89 -33.57 26.22
CA HIS A 106 10.33 -32.69 27.30
C HIS A 106 9.28 -31.63 27.65
N GLY A 107 8.45 -31.23 26.68
CA GLY A 107 7.39 -30.25 26.82
C GLY A 107 7.82 -28.86 26.33
N TYR A 108 7.08 -28.33 25.36
CA TYR A 108 7.31 -27.00 24.77
C TYR A 108 7.26 -25.86 25.79
N ASN A 109 6.48 -26.02 26.86
CA ASN A 109 6.34 -25.02 27.93
C ASN A 109 7.63 -24.78 28.72
N ASN A 110 8.61 -25.69 28.62
CA ASN A 110 9.89 -25.59 29.30
C ASN A 110 10.92 -24.74 28.53
N VAL A 111 10.61 -24.35 27.28
CA VAL A 111 11.48 -23.48 26.49
C VAL A 111 11.28 -22.02 26.90
N GLN A 112 12.36 -21.37 27.32
CA GLN A 112 12.32 -19.94 27.63
C GLN A 112 12.04 -19.12 26.37
N THR A 113 11.12 -18.16 26.48
CA THR A 113 10.82 -17.24 25.38
C THR A 113 11.83 -16.10 25.36
N PHE A 114 12.66 -16.04 24.31
CA PHE A 114 13.55 -14.90 24.06
C PHE A 114 12.96 -14.00 22.98
N GLN A 115 12.76 -12.71 23.29
CA GLN A 115 12.39 -11.71 22.28
C GLN A 115 13.67 -11.11 21.69
N LYS A 116 13.92 -11.37 20.41
CA LYS A 116 14.92 -10.60 19.66
C LYS A 116 14.28 -9.31 19.15
N PRO A 117 14.92 -8.14 19.30
CA PRO A 117 14.42 -6.92 18.68
C PRO A 117 14.36 -7.12 17.15
N GLN A 118 13.19 -6.90 16.57
CA GLN A 118 13.02 -6.96 15.13
C GLN A 118 13.42 -5.62 14.52
N ASN A 119 14.39 -5.64 13.62
CA ASN A 119 14.75 -4.45 12.84
C ASN A 119 13.78 -4.28 11.68
N ILE A 120 13.17 -3.10 11.55
CA ILE A 120 12.38 -2.75 10.36
C ILE A 120 13.33 -2.64 9.17
N THR A 121 13.18 -3.51 8.17
CA THR A 121 14.10 -3.59 7.02
C THR A 121 14.03 -2.35 6.12
N ASP A 122 12.84 -1.78 5.95
CA ASP A 122 12.62 -0.54 5.18
C ASP A 122 11.82 0.48 5.99
N THR A 123 12.52 1.09 6.94
CA THR A 123 12.00 2.13 7.84
C THR A 123 11.38 3.29 7.08
N HIS A 124 11.94 3.64 5.93
CA HIS A 124 11.47 4.78 5.14
C HIS A 124 10.09 4.52 4.52
N ARG A 125 9.91 3.38 3.83
CA ARG A 125 8.60 3.00 3.28
C ARG A 125 7.56 2.84 4.38
N PHE A 126 7.94 2.25 5.52
CA PHE A 126 7.05 2.04 6.66
C PHE A 126 6.49 3.38 7.19
N TYR A 127 7.37 4.35 7.50
CA TYR A 127 6.92 5.64 8.02
C TYR A 127 6.20 6.48 6.97
N ALA A 128 6.62 6.44 5.70
CA ALA A 128 5.92 7.14 4.64
C ALA A 128 4.47 6.66 4.49
N ARG A 129 4.24 5.33 4.49
CA ARG A 129 2.88 4.76 4.47
C ARG A 129 2.05 5.25 5.66
N ARG A 130 2.59 5.13 6.87
CA ARG A 130 1.89 5.54 8.10
C ARG A 130 1.53 7.02 8.08
N ARG A 131 2.45 7.88 7.68
CA ARG A 131 2.23 9.32 7.52
C ARG A 131 1.10 9.65 6.55
N VAL A 132 0.96 8.91 5.44
CA VAL A 132 -0.14 9.10 4.49
C VAL A 132 -1.48 8.66 5.09
N GLN A 133 -1.51 7.53 5.80
CA GLN A 133 -2.72 7.07 6.51
C GLN A 133 -3.15 8.10 7.56
N ASP A 134 -2.22 8.55 8.41
CA ASP A 134 -2.47 9.57 9.43
C ASP A 134 -2.97 10.88 8.79
N ALA A 135 -2.40 11.29 7.65
CA ALA A 135 -2.83 12.48 6.90
C ALA A 135 -4.29 12.39 6.41
N ALA A 136 -4.68 11.22 5.88
CA ALA A 136 -6.03 10.99 5.40
C ALA A 136 -7.04 10.98 6.57
N VAL A 137 -6.69 10.32 7.67
CA VAL A 137 -7.50 10.31 8.90
C VAL A 137 -7.65 11.71 9.49
N ASN A 138 -6.57 12.49 9.54
CA ASN A 138 -6.62 13.88 10.01
C ASN A 138 -7.49 14.78 9.12
N ASN A 139 -7.66 14.42 7.84
CA ASN A 139 -8.59 15.07 6.91
C ASN A 139 -10.04 14.52 7.00
N GLY A 140 -10.31 13.65 7.97
CA GLY A 140 -11.63 13.09 8.27
C GLY A 140 -12.01 11.89 7.40
N PHE A 141 -11.04 11.21 6.77
CA PHE A 141 -11.33 9.99 6.02
C PHE A 141 -11.33 8.74 6.90
N SER A 142 -12.15 7.77 6.52
CA SER A 142 -12.15 6.41 7.07
C SER A 142 -11.42 5.45 6.14
N GLU A 143 -10.50 4.65 6.69
CA GLU A 143 -9.80 3.62 5.92
C GLU A 143 -10.74 2.44 5.65
N ILE A 144 -10.77 1.96 4.41
CA ILE A 144 -11.47 0.75 4.01
C ILE A 144 -10.47 -0.31 3.53
N ILE A 145 -10.81 -1.57 3.74
CA ILE A 145 -10.00 -2.72 3.30
C ILE A 145 -10.86 -3.57 2.39
N ASN A 146 -10.50 -3.59 1.11
CA ASN A 146 -11.23 -4.35 0.11
C ASN A 146 -10.40 -5.55 -0.38
N TRP A 147 -11.06 -6.48 -1.07
CA TRP A 147 -10.42 -7.63 -1.69
C TRP A 147 -9.39 -7.21 -2.73
N SER A 148 -8.23 -7.88 -2.80
CA SER A 148 -7.27 -7.66 -3.88
C SER A 148 -7.77 -8.11 -5.26
N PHE A 149 -8.88 -8.86 -5.29
CA PHE A 149 -9.53 -9.39 -6.47
C PHE A 149 -10.50 -8.35 -7.06
N GLY A 150 -10.56 -8.26 -8.38
CA GLY A 150 -11.41 -7.32 -9.11
C GLY A 150 -12.25 -7.99 -10.19
N ASP A 151 -13.22 -7.22 -10.66
CA ASP A 151 -14.11 -7.57 -11.76
C ASP A 151 -13.58 -6.93 -13.05
N PRO A 152 -13.34 -7.69 -14.14
CA PRO A 152 -12.99 -7.11 -15.43
C PRO A 152 -13.98 -6.05 -15.92
N ASP A 153 -15.27 -6.24 -15.66
CA ASP A 153 -16.34 -5.35 -16.13
C ASP A 153 -16.25 -3.96 -15.49
N ASP A 154 -15.65 -3.86 -14.29
CA ASP A 154 -15.42 -2.57 -13.64
C ASP A 154 -14.48 -1.67 -14.46
N LEU A 155 -13.51 -2.26 -15.18
CA LEU A 155 -12.58 -1.52 -16.03
C LEU A 155 -13.28 -0.99 -17.29
N ASP A 156 -14.30 -1.71 -17.78
CA ASP A 156 -15.17 -1.29 -18.87
C ASP A 156 -16.09 -0.15 -18.43
N LYS A 157 -16.68 -0.26 -17.24
CA LYS A 157 -17.49 0.82 -16.65
C LYS A 157 -16.71 2.11 -16.48
N LEU A 158 -15.43 2.04 -16.08
CA LEU A 158 -14.54 3.19 -16.02
C LEU A 158 -14.13 3.75 -17.40
N GLN A 159 -14.59 3.13 -18.50
CA GLN A 159 -14.29 3.52 -19.88
C GLN A 159 -12.80 3.59 -20.20
N LEU A 160 -12.00 2.73 -19.57
CA LEU A 160 -10.56 2.66 -19.85
C LEU A 160 -10.34 2.22 -21.31
N ALA A 161 -9.44 2.90 -22.02
CA ALA A 161 -9.11 2.52 -23.39
C ALA A 161 -8.54 1.08 -23.46
N PRO A 162 -8.72 0.33 -24.56
CA PRO A 162 -8.19 -1.04 -24.69
C PRO A 162 -6.69 -1.16 -24.44
N GLU A 163 -5.93 -0.14 -24.83
CA GLU A 163 -4.47 -0.09 -24.67
C GLU A 163 -4.01 0.39 -23.28
N ASP A 164 -4.94 0.74 -22.38
CA ASP A 164 -4.61 1.26 -21.05
C ASP A 164 -3.82 0.20 -20.24
N PRO A 165 -2.68 0.58 -19.61
CA PRO A 165 -1.89 -0.34 -18.80
C PRO A 165 -2.69 -1.05 -17.69
N ARG A 166 -3.74 -0.42 -17.15
CA ARG A 166 -4.61 -1.00 -16.12
C ARG A 166 -5.46 -2.16 -16.64
N ARG A 167 -5.62 -2.32 -17.96
CA ARG A 167 -6.27 -3.51 -18.54
C ARG A 167 -5.35 -4.72 -18.65
N LYS A 168 -4.04 -4.54 -18.46
CA LYS A 168 -3.05 -5.65 -18.42
C LYS A 168 -3.03 -6.28 -17.02
N THR A 169 -4.13 -6.93 -16.67
CA THR A 169 -4.38 -7.50 -15.34
C THR A 169 -3.87 -8.93 -15.20
N VAL A 170 -3.54 -9.31 -13.97
CA VAL A 170 -3.15 -10.68 -13.64
C VAL A 170 -4.42 -11.50 -13.47
N LYS A 171 -4.62 -12.54 -14.30
CA LYS A 171 -5.79 -13.42 -14.22
C LYS A 171 -5.60 -14.50 -13.16
N ILE A 172 -6.66 -14.79 -12.43
CA ILE A 172 -6.69 -15.84 -11.40
C ILE A 172 -7.12 -17.14 -12.06
N LYS A 173 -6.36 -18.23 -11.82
CA LYS A 173 -6.63 -19.53 -12.44
C LYS A 173 -7.94 -20.16 -11.92
N ASN A 174 -8.17 -20.08 -10.61
CA ASN A 174 -9.32 -20.67 -9.93
C ASN A 174 -10.04 -19.59 -9.09
N PRO A 175 -10.76 -18.65 -9.72
CA PRO A 175 -11.40 -17.56 -9.01
C PRO A 175 -12.65 -18.03 -8.23
N LEU A 176 -13.03 -17.29 -7.19
CA LEU A 176 -14.26 -17.54 -6.42
C LEU A 176 -15.53 -17.27 -7.26
N GLY A 177 -15.40 -16.50 -8.33
CA GLY A 177 -16.45 -16.19 -9.30
C GLY A 177 -15.97 -15.22 -10.38
N PRO A 178 -16.80 -14.92 -11.40
CA PRO A 178 -16.42 -14.01 -12.49
C PRO A 178 -15.98 -12.62 -12.02
N SER A 179 -16.67 -12.06 -11.02
CA SER A 179 -16.35 -10.75 -10.42
C SER A 179 -15.06 -10.73 -9.59
N PHE A 180 -14.40 -11.87 -9.41
CA PHE A 180 -13.12 -12.02 -8.72
C PHE A 180 -12.07 -12.69 -9.62
N SER A 181 -12.22 -12.57 -10.95
CA SER A 181 -11.38 -13.29 -11.93
C SER A 181 -10.01 -12.66 -12.20
N ILE A 182 -9.79 -11.42 -11.75
CA ILE A 182 -8.52 -10.70 -11.95
C ILE A 182 -7.99 -10.15 -10.62
N MET A 183 -6.69 -9.90 -10.56
CA MET A 183 -6.11 -9.02 -9.55
C MET A 183 -6.39 -7.56 -9.93
N ARG A 184 -6.79 -6.75 -8.95
CA ARG A 184 -7.13 -5.34 -9.18
C ARG A 184 -5.94 -4.53 -9.70
N SER A 185 -6.16 -3.74 -10.74
CA SER A 185 -5.19 -2.79 -11.30
C SER A 185 -5.45 -1.34 -10.88
N SER A 186 -6.54 -1.09 -10.15
CA SER A 186 -6.93 0.19 -9.56
C SER A 186 -7.74 -0.07 -8.28
N LEU A 187 -7.67 0.84 -7.31
CA LEU A 187 -8.51 0.79 -6.10
C LEU A 187 -9.86 1.47 -6.30
N ILE A 188 -10.01 2.27 -7.37
CA ILE A 188 -11.20 3.11 -7.63
C ILE A 188 -12.50 2.28 -7.70
N PRO A 189 -12.60 1.16 -8.45
CA PRO A 189 -13.84 0.40 -8.52
C PRO A 189 -14.37 -0.07 -7.17
N GLN A 190 -13.47 -0.50 -6.29
CA GLN A 190 -13.85 -1.03 -4.98
C GLN A 190 -14.24 0.10 -4.02
N LEU A 191 -13.56 1.26 -4.09
CA LEU A 191 -14.00 2.47 -3.41
C LEU A 191 -15.42 2.88 -3.81
N LEU A 192 -15.75 2.82 -5.10
CA LEU A 192 -17.10 3.13 -5.60
C LEU A 192 -18.14 2.13 -5.08
N LYS A 193 -17.84 0.83 -5.12
CA LYS A 193 -18.73 -0.22 -4.59
C LYS A 193 -18.98 -0.05 -3.09
N THR A 194 -17.95 0.30 -2.31
CA THR A 194 -18.07 0.56 -0.87
C THR A 194 -18.83 1.86 -0.60
N ALA A 195 -18.65 2.90 -1.42
CA ALA A 195 -19.45 4.12 -1.32
C ALA A 195 -20.94 3.84 -1.59
N LEU A 196 -21.25 3.08 -2.64
CA LEU A 196 -22.62 2.66 -2.96
C LEU A 196 -23.26 1.92 -1.79
N TYR A 197 -22.54 0.94 -1.22
CA TYR A 197 -23.00 0.19 -0.06
C TYR A 197 -23.39 1.13 1.09
N ASN A 198 -22.53 2.09 1.43
CA ASN A 198 -22.79 3.02 2.54
C ASN A 198 -23.98 3.96 2.24
N ILE A 199 -24.08 4.46 1.01
CA ILE A 199 -25.21 5.31 0.58
C ILE A 199 -26.54 4.55 0.70
N HIS A 200 -26.59 3.29 0.28
CA HIS A 200 -27.78 2.45 0.43
C HIS A 200 -28.15 2.15 1.90
N HIS A 201 -27.22 2.34 2.84
CA HIS A 201 -27.45 2.23 4.28
C HIS A 201 -27.62 3.60 4.95
N GLY A 202 -27.96 4.64 4.19
CA GLY A 202 -28.29 5.97 4.70
C GLY A 202 -27.09 6.85 5.05
N GLN A 203 -25.86 6.42 4.75
CA GLN A 203 -24.66 7.23 4.94
C GLN A 203 -24.39 8.05 3.68
N GLU A 204 -24.80 9.31 3.72
CA GLU A 204 -24.84 10.19 2.56
C GLU A 204 -23.60 11.07 2.37
N ASP A 205 -22.84 11.29 3.45
CA ASP A 205 -21.65 12.12 3.52
C ASP A 205 -20.44 11.21 3.78
N LEU A 206 -19.64 10.97 2.75
CA LEU A 206 -18.58 9.95 2.81
C LEU A 206 -17.22 10.58 2.53
N LYS A 207 -16.23 10.18 3.34
CA LYS A 207 -14.81 10.37 3.10
C LYS A 207 -14.13 9.02 3.33
N LEU A 208 -13.86 8.29 2.26
CA LEU A 208 -13.31 6.93 2.31
C LEU A 208 -11.96 6.88 1.63
N PHE A 209 -11.01 6.13 2.17
CA PHE A 209 -9.73 5.91 1.48
C PHE A 209 -9.27 4.46 1.61
N GLU A 210 -8.48 4.02 0.64
CA GLU A 210 -7.71 2.79 0.72
C GLU A 210 -6.25 3.08 0.34
N LEU A 211 -5.31 2.54 1.12
CA LEU A 211 -3.88 2.56 0.81
C LEU A 211 -3.37 1.13 0.71
N ASN A 212 -3.21 0.64 -0.52
CA ASN A 212 -2.89 -0.75 -0.74
C ASN A 212 -2.27 -0.99 -2.13
N LYS A 213 -1.85 -2.24 -2.39
CA LYS A 213 -1.20 -2.62 -3.65
C LYS A 213 -2.22 -2.79 -4.78
N VAL A 214 -1.81 -2.36 -5.97
CA VAL A 214 -2.41 -2.73 -7.25
C VAL A 214 -1.42 -3.55 -8.06
N PHE A 215 -1.97 -4.36 -8.96
CA PHE A 215 -1.22 -5.39 -9.69
C PHE A 215 -1.30 -5.15 -11.20
N SER A 216 -0.16 -5.27 -11.87
CA SER A 216 -0.09 -5.23 -13.33
C SER A 216 0.84 -6.32 -13.86
N VAL A 217 0.56 -6.81 -15.06
CA VAL A 217 1.39 -7.82 -15.71
C VAL A 217 2.73 -7.20 -16.13
N ARG A 218 3.84 -7.85 -15.75
CA ARG A 218 5.18 -7.47 -16.21
C ARG A 218 5.58 -8.37 -17.37
N ARG A 219 5.75 -7.78 -18.56
CA ARG A 219 6.10 -8.52 -19.80
C ARG A 219 7.37 -9.34 -19.59
N GLY A 220 7.31 -10.63 -19.91
CA GLY A 220 8.45 -11.54 -19.83
C GLY A 220 8.84 -11.97 -18.40
N GLN A 221 8.04 -11.67 -17.38
CA GLN A 221 8.30 -12.11 -16.01
C GLN A 221 7.18 -12.96 -15.45
N LYS A 222 7.55 -13.90 -14.57
CA LYS A 222 6.60 -14.77 -13.85
C LYS A 222 5.83 -14.02 -12.77
N LEU A 223 6.47 -13.03 -12.14
CA LEU A 223 5.88 -12.23 -11.06
C LEU A 223 5.23 -10.96 -11.61
N ALA A 224 4.14 -10.56 -10.98
CA ALA A 224 3.45 -9.30 -11.27
C ALA A 224 4.26 -8.09 -10.80
N ASN A 225 3.99 -6.93 -11.39
CA ASN A 225 4.41 -5.66 -10.82
C ASN A 225 3.40 -5.26 -9.73
N GLU A 226 3.90 -4.91 -8.55
CA GLU A 226 3.12 -4.47 -7.39
C GLU A 226 3.42 -3.01 -7.10
N GLU A 227 2.40 -2.17 -7.14
CA GLU A 227 2.54 -0.74 -6.84
C GLU A 227 1.62 -0.37 -5.69
N LEU A 228 2.21 0.26 -4.66
CA LEU A 228 1.45 0.85 -3.57
C LEU A 228 0.71 2.10 -4.08
N GLN A 229 -0.60 2.13 -3.90
CA GLN A 229 -1.49 3.19 -4.34
C GLN A 229 -2.34 3.68 -3.16
N PHE A 230 -2.54 4.99 -3.11
CA PHE A 230 -3.51 5.63 -2.23
C PHE A 230 -4.65 6.11 -3.11
N SER A 231 -5.88 5.72 -2.80
CA SER A 231 -7.06 6.25 -3.46
C SER A 231 -8.06 6.71 -2.41
N GLY A 232 -8.64 7.88 -2.60
CA GLY A 232 -9.64 8.48 -1.72
C GLY A 232 -10.89 8.88 -2.49
N LEU A 233 -12.04 8.83 -1.83
CA LEU A 233 -13.34 9.23 -2.36
C LEU A 233 -14.02 10.15 -1.35
N MET A 234 -14.56 11.26 -1.84
CA MET A 234 -15.37 12.20 -1.06
C MET A 234 -16.71 12.47 -1.76
N CYS A 235 -17.80 12.49 -1.00
CA CYS A 235 -19.11 12.94 -1.48
C CYS A 235 -19.99 13.49 -0.34
N GLY A 236 -21.03 14.26 -0.70
CA GLY A 236 -21.94 14.86 0.27
C GLY A 236 -21.37 16.14 0.89
N LEU A 237 -21.70 16.38 2.16
CA LEU A 237 -21.29 17.57 2.90
C LEU A 237 -19.79 17.55 3.24
N ALA A 238 -19.12 18.70 3.06
CA ALA A 238 -17.70 18.83 3.36
C ALA A 238 -17.40 18.81 4.86
N GLN A 239 -18.38 19.29 5.65
CA GLN A 239 -18.37 19.31 7.10
C GLN A 239 -19.76 18.91 7.62
N PRO A 240 -19.85 18.29 8.80
CA PRO A 240 -21.13 18.01 9.44
C PRO A 240 -21.98 19.27 9.57
N ASN A 241 -23.30 19.10 9.57
CA ASN A 241 -24.21 20.20 9.83
C ASN A 241 -24.08 20.67 11.29
N ILE A 242 -23.45 21.83 11.49
CA ILE A 242 -23.23 22.43 12.80
C ILE A 242 -24.00 23.76 12.84
N TRP A 243 -24.65 24.04 13.96
CA TRP A 243 -25.59 25.15 14.16
C TRP A 243 -25.12 26.56 13.74
N HIS A 244 -23.80 26.82 13.70
CA HIS A 244 -23.23 28.14 13.37
C HIS A 244 -22.54 28.20 12.00
N THR A 245 -22.47 27.10 11.25
CA THR A 245 -21.72 27.02 9.99
C THR A 245 -22.67 26.78 8.84
N LYS A 246 -22.54 27.55 7.76
CA LYS A 246 -23.28 27.28 6.53
C LYS A 246 -22.84 25.93 5.96
N THR A 247 -23.80 25.05 5.71
CA THR A 247 -23.54 23.78 5.06
C THR A 247 -23.02 24.01 3.64
N ARG A 248 -22.00 23.24 3.26
CA ARG A 248 -21.47 23.21 1.89
C ARG A 248 -21.21 21.78 1.46
N GLN A 249 -21.42 21.51 0.18
CA GLN A 249 -21.04 20.25 -0.45
C GLN A 249 -19.51 20.22 -0.63
N VAL A 250 -18.95 19.00 -0.67
CA VAL A 250 -17.57 18.78 -1.12
C VAL A 250 -17.41 19.29 -2.54
N ASP A 251 -16.25 19.88 -2.84
CA ASP A 251 -15.87 20.27 -4.18
C ASP A 251 -14.49 19.74 -4.60
N PHE A 252 -14.04 20.12 -5.80
CA PHE A 252 -12.74 19.73 -6.33
C PHE A 252 -11.57 20.24 -5.47
N TYR A 253 -11.72 21.42 -4.85
CA TYR A 253 -10.67 22.03 -4.06
C TYR A 253 -10.47 21.34 -2.71
N ASP A 254 -11.52 20.73 -2.15
CA ASP A 254 -11.39 19.86 -0.98
C ASP A 254 -10.51 18.65 -1.28
N ALA A 255 -10.84 17.90 -2.35
CA ALA A 255 -10.05 16.73 -2.75
C ALA A 255 -8.61 17.12 -3.12
N LYS A 256 -8.44 18.27 -3.78
CA LYS A 256 -7.12 18.82 -4.09
C LYS A 256 -6.33 19.19 -2.83
N GLY A 257 -6.97 19.79 -1.83
CA GLY A 257 -6.35 20.17 -0.56
C GLY A 257 -5.80 18.96 0.19
N VAL A 258 -6.60 17.89 0.29
CA VAL A 258 -6.18 16.62 0.90
C VAL A 258 -4.98 16.02 0.15
N ALA A 259 -4.99 16.06 -1.19
CA ALA A 259 -3.85 15.59 -1.98
C ALA A 259 -2.60 16.47 -1.75
N GLU A 260 -2.75 17.79 -1.61
CA GLU A 260 -1.65 18.72 -1.27
C GLU A 260 -1.06 18.40 0.11
N ASP A 261 -1.89 18.14 1.12
CA ASP A 261 -1.46 17.74 2.47
C ASP A 261 -0.66 16.44 2.47
N ILE A 262 -1.16 15.42 1.77
CA ILE A 262 -0.47 14.13 1.62
C ILE A 262 0.92 14.32 1.00
N LEU A 263 1.00 15.10 -0.09
CA LEU A 263 2.27 15.38 -0.77
C LEU A 263 3.23 16.19 0.12
N GLN A 264 2.71 17.15 0.88
CA GLN A 264 3.49 17.98 1.79
C GLN A 264 4.09 17.17 2.94
N ILE A 265 3.33 16.25 3.54
CA ILE A 265 3.78 15.36 4.62
C ILE A 265 4.90 14.41 4.13
N LEU A 266 4.86 14.05 2.84
CA LEU A 266 5.90 13.30 2.16
C LEU A 266 7.07 14.16 1.64
N HIS A 267 7.06 15.46 1.93
CA HIS A 267 8.05 16.45 1.47
C HIS A 267 8.17 16.55 -0.07
N ILE A 268 7.11 16.15 -0.79
CA ILE A 268 6.99 16.32 -2.24
C ILE A 268 6.46 17.72 -2.52
N THR A 269 7.39 18.67 -2.61
CA THR A 269 7.09 20.08 -2.91
C THR A 269 7.26 20.38 -4.40
N ASN A 270 6.64 21.45 -4.90
CA ASN A 270 6.72 21.88 -6.31
C ASN A 270 6.07 20.93 -7.33
N VAL A 271 4.94 20.34 -6.98
CA VAL A 271 4.11 19.62 -7.95
C VAL A 271 3.45 20.57 -8.95
N SER A 272 3.23 20.08 -10.16
CA SER A 272 2.49 20.77 -11.21
C SER A 272 1.15 20.08 -11.41
N TRP A 273 0.08 20.87 -11.38
CA TRP A 273 -1.28 20.43 -11.66
C TRP A 273 -1.58 20.68 -13.14
N LEU A 274 -1.80 19.61 -13.89
CA LEU A 274 -2.09 19.64 -15.33
C LEU A 274 -3.51 19.14 -15.57
N PRO A 275 -4.25 19.60 -16.59
CA PRO A 275 -5.56 19.03 -16.92
C PRO A 275 -5.47 17.51 -17.08
N SER A 276 -6.42 16.79 -16.46
CA SER A 276 -6.52 15.34 -16.64
C SER A 276 -7.34 14.99 -17.87
N GLU A 277 -7.02 13.84 -18.45
CA GLU A 277 -7.69 13.24 -19.62
C GLU A 277 -8.15 11.81 -19.27
N GLU A 278 -8.17 11.45 -17.99
CA GLU A 278 -8.73 10.17 -17.58
C GLU A 278 -10.22 10.11 -17.96
N PRO A 279 -10.66 9.01 -18.57
CA PRO A 279 -11.99 8.93 -19.18
C PRO A 279 -13.13 8.99 -18.16
N PHE A 280 -12.87 8.57 -16.92
CA PHE A 280 -13.86 8.54 -15.84
C PHE A 280 -14.05 9.87 -15.09
N TYR A 281 -13.30 10.92 -15.43
CA TYR A 281 -13.49 12.24 -14.84
C TYR A 281 -14.35 13.14 -15.71
N GLN A 282 -15.09 14.03 -15.04
CA GLN A 282 -15.80 15.13 -15.68
C GLN A 282 -14.78 16.03 -16.42
N PRO A 283 -14.93 16.25 -17.74
CA PRO A 283 -14.04 17.11 -18.51
C PRO A 283 -13.90 18.51 -17.89
N GLY A 284 -12.67 18.94 -17.68
CA GLY A 284 -12.35 20.25 -17.08
C GLY A 284 -12.43 20.32 -15.55
N GLN A 285 -12.82 19.24 -14.85
CA GLN A 285 -12.86 19.18 -13.38
C GLN A 285 -11.94 18.10 -12.81
N ALA A 286 -10.81 17.85 -13.47
CA ALA A 286 -9.79 16.93 -12.99
C ALA A 286 -8.37 17.40 -13.36
N ALA A 287 -7.42 17.02 -12.53
CA ALA A 287 -6.01 17.38 -12.69
C ALA A 287 -5.09 16.18 -12.42
N LYS A 288 -4.13 15.98 -13.34
CA LYS A 288 -2.95 15.12 -13.16
C LYS A 288 -1.98 15.81 -12.21
N ILE A 289 -1.41 15.03 -11.30
CA ILE A 289 -0.34 15.45 -10.38
C ILE A 289 0.99 15.07 -11.03
N ALA A 290 1.76 16.07 -11.44
CA ALA A 290 3.10 15.88 -11.99
C ALA A 290 4.16 16.34 -11.00
N TYR A 291 5.10 15.46 -10.66
CA TYR A 291 6.30 15.81 -9.91
C TYR A 291 7.52 15.65 -10.82
N LYS A 292 8.25 16.75 -11.03
CA LYS A 292 9.29 16.85 -12.08
C LYS A 292 8.71 16.53 -13.46
N LYS A 293 9.04 15.37 -14.03
CA LYS A 293 8.52 14.85 -15.31
C LYS A 293 7.63 13.60 -15.12
N LEU A 294 7.41 13.17 -13.88
CA LEU A 294 6.69 11.95 -13.56
C LEU A 294 5.25 12.27 -13.14
N ILE A 295 4.28 11.57 -13.72
CA ILE A 295 2.89 11.60 -13.27
C ILE A 295 2.75 10.64 -12.08
N ILE A 296 2.42 11.22 -10.92
CA ILE A 296 2.32 10.52 -9.64
C ILE A 296 0.87 10.33 -9.18
N GLY A 297 -0.11 10.89 -9.88
CA GLY A 297 -1.51 10.71 -9.52
C GLY A 297 -2.48 11.60 -10.28
N ASN A 298 -3.73 11.58 -9.87
CA ASN A 298 -4.84 12.40 -10.35
C ASN A 298 -5.73 12.83 -9.17
N VAL A 299 -6.42 13.95 -9.32
CA VAL A 299 -7.55 14.36 -8.47
C VAL A 299 -8.64 14.86 -9.40
N GLY A 300 -9.91 14.53 -9.14
CA GLY A 300 -10.97 15.02 -10.01
C GLY A 300 -12.38 14.67 -9.56
N LYS A 301 -13.35 15.41 -10.12
CA LYS A 301 -14.76 15.06 -10.05
C LYS A 301 -15.05 13.93 -11.04
N MET A 302 -15.64 12.84 -10.58
CA MET A 302 -16.07 11.74 -11.44
C MET A 302 -17.18 12.21 -12.41
N ASP A 303 -17.14 11.72 -13.65
CA ASP A 303 -18.21 12.00 -14.61
C ASP A 303 -19.52 11.35 -14.14
N ALA A 304 -20.61 12.10 -14.16
CA ALA A 304 -21.89 11.64 -13.63
C ALA A 304 -22.48 10.45 -14.40
N LYS A 305 -22.25 10.34 -15.72
CA LYS A 305 -22.73 9.20 -16.52
C LYS A 305 -21.97 7.94 -16.13
N ILE A 306 -20.67 8.07 -15.85
CA ILE A 306 -19.83 6.95 -15.44
C ILE A 306 -20.16 6.54 -14.01
N ALA A 307 -20.35 7.50 -13.09
CA ALA A 307 -20.82 7.21 -11.73
C ALA A 307 -22.17 6.46 -11.74
N ALA A 308 -23.09 6.82 -12.64
CA ALA A 308 -24.37 6.14 -12.79
C ALA A 308 -24.22 4.66 -13.22
N THR A 309 -23.17 4.26 -13.95
CA THR A 309 -22.92 2.83 -14.26
C THR A 309 -22.54 1.99 -13.03
N PHE A 310 -22.14 2.66 -11.94
CA PHE A 310 -21.94 2.08 -10.61
C PHE A 310 -23.13 2.34 -9.68
N ASN A 311 -24.28 2.80 -10.21
CA ASN A 311 -25.49 3.19 -9.46
C ASN A 311 -25.26 4.33 -8.45
N LEU A 312 -24.32 5.23 -8.74
CA LEU A 312 -24.01 6.40 -7.91
C LEU A 312 -24.49 7.67 -8.60
N GLU A 313 -25.47 8.36 -8.01
CA GLU A 313 -26.05 9.59 -8.56
C GLU A 313 -25.45 10.87 -7.96
N LYS A 314 -24.75 10.74 -6.83
CA LYS A 314 -24.15 11.88 -6.12
C LYS A 314 -22.88 12.38 -6.82
N PRO A 315 -22.53 13.67 -6.69
CA PRO A 315 -21.20 14.16 -7.04
C PRO A 315 -20.11 13.45 -6.24
N LEU A 316 -19.19 12.77 -6.93
CA LEU A 316 -18.05 12.08 -6.34
C LEU A 316 -16.74 12.79 -6.71
N TYR A 317 -15.86 12.95 -5.73
CA TYR A 317 -14.52 13.49 -5.92
C TYR A 317 -13.50 12.43 -5.53
N LEU A 318 -12.60 12.12 -6.45
CA LEU A 318 -11.57 11.09 -6.26
C LEU A 318 -10.19 11.73 -6.11
N ILE A 319 -9.39 11.11 -5.26
CA ILE A 319 -7.96 11.34 -5.13
C ILE A 319 -7.30 10.02 -5.47
N ASP A 320 -6.32 10.02 -6.36
CA ASP A 320 -5.63 8.80 -6.75
C ASP A 320 -4.13 9.06 -6.89
N ILE A 321 -3.33 8.52 -5.98
CA ILE A 321 -1.90 8.79 -5.86
C ILE A 321 -1.13 7.47 -5.90
N ASN A 322 -0.25 7.34 -6.88
CA ASN A 322 0.68 6.23 -6.95
C ASN A 322 1.84 6.47 -5.96
N LEU A 323 1.68 5.93 -4.76
CA LEU A 323 2.64 6.09 -3.67
C LEU A 323 3.97 5.38 -3.98
N GLU A 324 3.95 4.27 -4.71
CA GLU A 324 5.18 3.56 -5.11
C GLU A 324 6.11 4.45 -5.97
N LYS A 325 5.55 5.21 -6.92
CA LYS A 325 6.32 6.21 -7.70
C LYS A 325 6.92 7.29 -6.81
N ILE A 326 6.16 7.75 -5.82
CA ILE A 326 6.63 8.76 -4.87
C ILE A 326 7.77 8.19 -4.00
N LEU A 327 7.60 6.99 -3.46
CA LEU A 327 8.59 6.32 -2.60
C LEU A 327 9.94 6.12 -3.30
N ARG A 328 9.94 5.92 -4.62
CA ARG A 328 11.17 5.85 -5.44
C ARG A 328 11.88 7.20 -5.59
N GLU A 329 11.13 8.30 -5.49
CA GLU A 329 11.64 9.66 -5.66
C GLU A 329 12.01 10.35 -4.33
N ILE A 330 11.35 9.97 -3.23
CA ILE A 330 11.71 10.48 -1.90
C ILE A 330 13.08 9.92 -1.53
N LYS A 331 14.09 10.78 -1.63
CA LYS A 331 15.33 10.61 -0.89
C LYS A 331 15.09 11.16 0.51
N THR A 332 15.50 10.45 1.55
CA THR A 332 15.55 10.94 2.93
C THR A 332 16.43 12.19 2.99
N LYS A 333 15.84 13.36 2.72
CA LYS A 333 16.45 14.64 3.02
C LYS A 333 16.06 14.98 4.44
N LEU A 334 17.06 14.97 5.32
CA LEU A 334 16.89 15.51 6.66
C LEU A 334 16.47 16.98 6.52
N PRO A 335 15.48 17.46 7.29
CA PRO A 335 15.13 18.87 7.33
C PRO A 335 16.38 19.70 7.59
N GLN A 336 16.68 20.64 6.71
CA GLN A 336 17.80 21.56 6.90
C GLN A 336 17.30 22.75 7.70
N PHE A 337 18.05 23.10 8.76
CA PHE A 337 17.77 24.30 9.54
C PHE A 337 17.79 25.52 8.62
N GLN A 338 16.71 26.31 8.67
CA GLN A 338 16.64 27.63 8.07
C GLN A 338 16.57 28.66 9.18
N PRO A 339 17.47 29.66 9.21
CA PRO A 339 17.41 30.73 10.20
C PRO A 339 16.06 31.44 10.18
N ILE A 340 15.56 31.78 11.36
CA ILE A 340 14.33 32.56 11.50
C ILE A 340 14.53 33.92 10.81
N PRO A 341 13.56 34.39 9.98
CA PRO A 341 13.65 35.68 9.33
C PRO A 341 13.86 36.81 10.34
N LYS A 342 14.95 37.58 10.18
CA LYS A 342 15.29 38.74 11.04
C LYS A 342 14.63 40.04 10.59
N PHE A 343 14.08 40.07 9.38
CA PHE A 343 13.51 41.26 8.75
C PHE A 343 12.01 41.09 8.53
N PRO A 344 11.24 42.20 8.57
CA PRO A 344 9.81 42.14 8.42
C PRO A 344 9.40 41.58 7.05
N THR A 345 8.27 40.90 7.04
CA THR A 345 7.61 40.44 5.81
C THR A 345 6.56 41.44 5.42
N VAL A 346 6.54 41.84 4.14
CA VAL A 346 5.56 42.78 3.60
C VAL A 346 4.55 42.02 2.74
N GLN A 347 3.28 42.38 2.90
CA GLN A 347 2.20 41.88 2.05
C GLN A 347 1.74 42.96 1.07
N ARG A 348 1.54 42.57 -0.19
CA ARG A 348 1.00 43.45 -1.24
C ARG A 348 -0.04 42.71 -2.05
N ASP A 349 -1.24 43.28 -2.11
CA ASP A 349 -2.35 42.70 -2.86
C ASP A 349 -2.41 43.35 -4.24
N ILE A 350 -2.61 42.53 -5.27
CA ILE A 350 -2.65 42.95 -6.67
C ILE A 350 -3.88 42.34 -7.32
N SER A 351 -4.63 43.15 -8.07
CA SER A 351 -5.77 42.72 -8.87
C SER A 351 -5.49 42.94 -10.35
N LEU A 352 -5.56 41.86 -11.14
CA LEU A 352 -5.25 41.88 -12.57
C LEU A 352 -6.38 41.28 -13.39
N LEU A 353 -6.62 41.84 -14.57
CA LEU A 353 -7.42 41.23 -15.62
C LEU A 353 -6.52 40.32 -16.45
N ILE A 354 -6.87 39.03 -16.50
CA ILE A 354 -6.09 37.98 -17.17
C ILE A 354 -6.98 37.25 -18.18
N PRO A 355 -6.52 37.03 -19.42
CA PRO A 355 -7.25 36.19 -20.37
C PRO A 355 -7.50 34.79 -19.81
N ALA A 356 -8.76 34.31 -19.88
CA ALA A 356 -9.21 33.06 -19.30
C ALA A 356 -8.49 31.82 -19.87
N LYS A 357 -7.89 31.93 -21.07
CA LYS A 357 -7.08 30.88 -21.70
C LYS A 357 -5.80 30.52 -20.93
N TYR A 358 -5.29 31.42 -20.08
CA TYR A 358 -4.06 31.18 -19.33
C TYR A 358 -4.35 30.58 -17.95
N ASN A 359 -3.80 29.40 -17.68
CA ASN A 359 -3.86 28.78 -16.37
C ASN A 359 -3.11 29.62 -15.33
N TRP A 360 -3.71 29.78 -14.14
CA TRP A 360 -3.13 30.52 -13.04
C TRP A 360 -1.75 29.98 -12.64
N SER A 361 -1.55 28.66 -12.69
CA SER A 361 -0.25 28.05 -12.38
C SER A 361 0.89 28.60 -13.26
N LYS A 362 0.61 28.90 -14.54
CA LYS A 362 1.60 29.52 -15.46
C LYS A 362 1.90 30.97 -15.06
N VAL A 363 0.86 31.73 -14.70
CA VAL A 363 0.98 33.12 -14.22
C VAL A 363 1.76 33.17 -12.91
N LYS A 364 1.36 32.39 -11.90
CA LYS A 364 2.05 32.26 -10.60
C LYS A 364 3.52 31.90 -10.77
N LYS A 365 3.84 30.95 -11.67
CA LYS A 365 5.23 30.56 -11.96
C LYS A 365 6.03 31.71 -12.57
N ALA A 366 5.44 32.47 -13.50
CA ALA A 366 6.10 33.63 -14.09
C ALA A 366 6.38 34.73 -13.05
N ILE A 367 5.44 35.00 -12.14
CA ILE A 367 5.62 35.96 -11.04
C ILE A 367 6.77 35.51 -10.13
N PHE A 368 6.72 34.26 -9.66
CA PHE A 368 7.71 33.72 -8.74
C PHE A 368 9.14 33.74 -9.32
N GLN A 369 9.28 33.48 -10.62
CA GLN A 369 10.58 33.48 -11.31
C GLN A 369 11.26 34.85 -11.40
N ILE A 370 10.54 35.95 -11.22
CA ILE A 370 11.12 37.30 -11.30
C ILE A 370 12.11 37.54 -10.17
N ASN A 371 11.76 37.10 -8.96
CA ASN A 371 12.67 37.16 -7.82
C ASN A 371 12.32 36.12 -6.73
N PRO A 372 12.72 34.85 -6.90
CA PRO A 372 12.39 33.77 -5.97
C PRO A 372 13.07 33.92 -4.59
N LYS A 373 14.08 34.79 -4.47
CA LYS A 373 14.71 35.09 -3.18
C LYS A 373 13.83 35.98 -2.31
N ILE A 374 13.05 36.87 -2.93
CA ILE A 374 12.20 37.84 -2.24
C ILE A 374 10.73 37.40 -2.17
N ILE A 375 10.18 36.88 -3.26
CA ILE A 375 8.79 36.45 -3.33
C ILE A 375 8.69 35.11 -2.62
N LYS A 376 8.08 35.08 -1.42
CA LYS A 376 7.95 33.88 -0.59
C LYS A 376 6.68 33.12 -0.87
N ASN A 377 5.57 33.83 -1.04
CA ASN A 377 4.28 33.20 -1.30
C ASN A 377 3.40 34.06 -2.22
N ILE A 378 2.48 33.39 -2.92
CA ILE A 378 1.50 33.98 -3.84
C ILE A 378 0.17 33.25 -3.64
N ASN A 379 -0.81 33.93 -3.05
CA ASN A 379 -2.11 33.36 -2.71
C ASN A 379 -3.24 34.09 -3.44
N ILE A 380 -4.06 33.37 -4.20
CA ILE A 380 -5.31 33.95 -4.71
C ILE A 380 -6.28 34.04 -3.54
N PHE A 381 -6.98 35.15 -3.43
CA PHE A 381 -8.11 35.30 -2.52
C PHE A 381 -9.42 35.66 -3.23
N ASP A 382 -9.38 36.08 -4.50
CA ASP A 382 -10.59 36.32 -5.30
C ASP A 382 -10.38 36.01 -6.79
N GLU A 383 -11.40 35.42 -7.42
CA GLU A 383 -11.52 35.25 -8.87
C GLU A 383 -12.94 35.65 -9.31
N TYR A 384 -13.02 36.69 -10.14
CA TYR A 384 -14.30 37.24 -10.61
C TYR A 384 -14.46 37.13 -12.14
N LYS A 385 -15.60 36.57 -12.56
CA LYS A 385 -16.02 36.38 -13.97
C LYS A 385 -17.44 36.89 -14.23
N GLY A 386 -17.80 38.04 -13.66
CA GLY A 386 -19.14 38.60 -13.81
C GLY A 386 -19.29 39.56 -14.99
N LYS A 387 -20.44 40.24 -15.04
CA LYS A 387 -20.86 41.11 -16.16
C LYS A 387 -19.89 42.26 -16.46
N ASN A 388 -19.12 42.71 -15.46
CA ASN A 388 -18.18 43.83 -15.59
C ASN A 388 -16.79 43.41 -16.11
N VAL A 389 -16.62 42.16 -16.53
CA VAL A 389 -15.39 41.64 -17.12
C VAL A 389 -15.68 41.19 -18.54
N GLU A 390 -14.85 41.65 -19.49
CA GLU A 390 -15.00 41.29 -20.90
C GLU A 390 -14.98 39.77 -21.10
N LYS A 391 -15.82 39.27 -22.02
CA LYS A 391 -15.90 37.84 -22.31
C LYS A 391 -14.52 37.31 -22.74
N GLY A 392 -14.07 36.24 -22.10
CA GLY A 392 -12.72 35.69 -22.33
C GLY A 392 -11.66 36.23 -21.38
N TRP A 393 -12.01 37.13 -20.47
CA TRP A 393 -11.16 37.59 -19.37
C TRP A 393 -11.69 37.14 -18.00
N ARG A 394 -10.83 37.23 -16.99
CA ARG A 394 -11.18 37.06 -15.58
C ARG A 394 -10.36 38.04 -14.74
N SER A 395 -10.96 38.56 -13.68
CA SER A 395 -10.22 39.31 -12.67
C SER A 395 -9.69 38.34 -11.63
N ILE A 396 -8.40 38.39 -11.33
CA ILE A 396 -7.78 37.62 -10.25
C ILE A 396 -7.14 38.60 -9.27
N SER A 397 -7.50 38.48 -8.01
CA SER A 397 -6.85 39.20 -6.92
C SER A 397 -6.03 38.24 -6.07
N PHE A 398 -4.77 38.60 -5.85
CA PHE A 398 -3.83 37.76 -5.14
C PHE A 398 -2.92 38.60 -4.25
N SER A 399 -2.48 37.97 -3.16
CA SER A 399 -1.56 38.51 -2.18
C SER A 399 -0.15 37.99 -2.46
N LEU A 400 0.82 38.92 -2.50
CA LEU A 400 2.24 38.64 -2.54
C LEU A 400 2.85 38.80 -1.16
N GLN A 401 3.52 37.76 -0.68
CA GLN A 401 4.32 37.81 0.53
C GLN A 401 5.79 38.03 0.15
N LEU A 402 6.34 39.18 0.49
CA LEU A 402 7.69 39.62 0.14
C LEU A 402 8.57 39.68 1.40
N SER A 403 9.71 39.01 1.38
CA SER A 403 10.64 39.02 2.51
C SER A 403 12.09 38.83 2.06
N SER A 404 13.01 39.53 2.72
CA SER A 404 14.45 39.43 2.49
C SER A 404 15.15 38.87 3.72
N SER A 405 16.16 38.03 3.50
CA SER A 405 16.98 37.47 4.59
C SER A 405 18.12 38.39 5.02
N THR A 406 18.36 39.51 4.32
CA THR A 406 19.55 40.35 4.51
C THR A 406 19.26 41.80 4.86
N LYS A 407 18.06 42.31 4.57
CA LYS A 407 17.68 43.71 4.82
C LYS A 407 16.17 43.90 4.83
N THR A 408 15.70 44.97 5.46
CA THR A 408 14.32 45.46 5.32
C THR A 408 14.06 45.90 3.87
N LEU A 409 12.90 45.57 3.34
CA LEU A 409 12.48 46.00 2.00
C LEU A 409 11.94 47.42 2.07
N THR A 410 12.51 48.34 1.29
CA THR A 410 12.00 49.72 1.16
C THR A 410 10.78 49.75 0.22
N ASP A 411 9.90 50.72 0.40
CA ASP A 411 8.72 50.88 -0.47
C ASP A 411 9.10 51.06 -1.93
N ASP A 412 10.16 51.83 -2.23
CA ASP A 412 10.67 51.99 -3.59
C ASP A 412 11.09 50.67 -4.24
N TYR A 413 11.74 49.78 -3.46
CA TYR A 413 12.12 48.47 -3.96
C TYR A 413 10.89 47.61 -4.26
N ILE A 414 9.89 47.66 -3.38
CA ILE A 414 8.64 46.91 -3.52
C ILE A 414 7.87 47.40 -4.74
N ASN A 415 7.71 48.71 -4.90
CA ASN A 415 7.00 49.32 -6.04
C ASN A 415 7.69 48.97 -7.37
N ASN A 416 9.02 49.05 -7.43
CA ASN A 416 9.78 48.63 -8.61
C ASN A 416 9.62 47.13 -8.92
N LEU A 417 9.61 46.28 -7.90
CA LEU A 417 9.38 44.85 -8.07
C LEU A 417 7.97 44.56 -8.59
N ILE A 418 6.95 45.23 -8.04
CA ILE A 418 5.55 45.12 -8.50
C ILE A 418 5.42 45.59 -9.94
N GLN A 419 6.01 46.73 -10.30
CA GLN A 419 5.99 47.23 -11.67
C GLN A 419 6.63 46.22 -12.63
N LYS A 420 7.78 45.66 -12.26
CA LYS A 420 8.43 44.59 -13.03
C LYS A 420 7.55 43.34 -13.18
N ILE A 421 6.80 42.97 -12.14
CA ILE A 421 5.81 41.87 -12.21
C ILE A 421 4.73 42.20 -13.23
N ILE A 422 4.12 43.39 -13.14
CA ILE A 422 3.07 43.84 -14.04
C ILE A 422 3.58 43.85 -15.48
N ASP A 423 4.74 44.44 -15.75
CA ASP A 423 5.32 44.53 -17.10
C ASP A 423 5.64 43.16 -17.69
N THR A 424 6.20 42.25 -16.87
CA THR A 424 6.48 40.87 -17.29
C THR A 424 5.19 40.15 -17.67
N LEU A 425 4.15 40.31 -16.87
CA LEU A 425 2.86 39.68 -17.14
C LEU A 425 2.18 40.31 -18.36
N LYS A 426 2.27 41.63 -18.56
CA LYS A 426 1.74 42.33 -19.75
C LYS A 426 2.39 41.77 -21.01
N ASN A 427 3.70 41.63 -21.00
CA ASN A 427 4.46 41.14 -22.16
C ASN A 427 4.21 39.65 -22.46
N ARG A 428 4.05 38.81 -21.43
CA ARG A 428 3.91 37.35 -21.62
C ARG A 428 2.47 36.86 -21.79
N PHE A 429 1.52 37.54 -21.18
CA PHE A 429 0.13 37.09 -21.07
C PHE A 429 -0.89 38.14 -21.48
N SER A 430 -0.45 39.30 -21.96
CA SER A 430 -1.31 40.41 -22.40
C SER A 430 -2.32 40.83 -21.32
N ILE A 431 -1.91 40.85 -20.05
CA ILE A 431 -2.79 41.23 -18.94
C ILE A 431 -3.10 42.74 -18.94
N GLN A 432 -4.16 43.12 -18.25
CA GLN A 432 -4.49 44.51 -17.94
C GLN A 432 -4.57 44.70 -16.43
N MET A 433 -4.26 45.92 -15.95
CA MET A 433 -4.59 46.29 -14.58
C MET A 433 -6.10 46.46 -14.47
N ARG A 434 -6.68 46.05 -13.35
CA ARG A 434 -8.09 46.30 -13.06
C ARG A 434 -8.31 47.76 -12.70
#